data_AF-A0A7J6WTM4-F1
#
_entry.id   AF-A0A7J6WTM4-F1
#
_cell.length_a   1.000
_cell.length_b   1.000
_cell.length_c   1.000
_cell.angle_alpha   90.00
_cell.angle_beta   90.00
_cell.angle_gamma   90.00
#
_symmetry.space_group_name_H-M   'P 1'
#
loop_
_entity.id
_entity.type
_entity.pdbx_description
1 polymer ?
#
loop_
_entity_poly.entity_id
_entity_poly.type
_entity_poly.pdbx_seq_one_letter_code
_entity_poly.pdbx_strand_id
1 'polypeptide(L)'
;MERFSLKRDWSEIPGHLLANVLERLIVADDYVKFGAVCVSWRTVFAEELGMMKMKKKHRHLLPFLLIPPHKEEKDGNTKSRSLYNLSNRRVCDFEVQLPHSKWCRGSCFGWLVNLEIDYYSNHYSVQLQNPFLSNNHTIDLPPLDNFEVINEQLAKQPLCLKKAVLSANPTLADDYVVMAIMGDFGRLAFFKPGNKDWIPIDSNQLVHITDILYFSKTQKFYAVDDLGAVFAIDLQGEDEE
;
A
#
# COMPACT_ATOMS: atom_id res chain seq x y z
N MET A 1 -34.16 -27.98 33.33
CA MET A 1 -32.91 -27.30 33.76
C MET A 1 -32.32 -26.68 32.50
N GLU A 2 -32.75 -25.46 32.17
CA GLU A 2 -32.33 -24.77 30.96
C GLU A 2 -30.91 -24.24 31.14
N ARG A 3 -29.97 -24.70 30.32
CA ARG A 3 -28.63 -24.13 30.23
C ARG A 3 -28.74 -22.79 29.52
N PHE A 4 -28.70 -21.70 30.29
CA PHE A 4 -28.40 -20.38 29.74
C PHE A 4 -26.98 -20.41 29.17
N SER A 5 -26.86 -20.54 27.85
CA SER A 5 -25.63 -20.24 27.14
C SER A 5 -25.39 -18.74 27.25
N LEU A 6 -24.61 -18.31 28.24
CA LEU A 6 -24.07 -16.96 28.30
C LEU A 6 -23.27 -16.71 27.02
N LYS A 7 -23.91 -16.04 26.05
CA LYS A 7 -23.28 -15.59 24.82
C LYS A 7 -22.29 -14.51 25.23
N ARG A 8 -21.03 -14.91 25.44
CA ARG A 8 -19.95 -13.98 25.79
C ARG A 8 -19.75 -13.03 24.62
N ASP A 9 -19.88 -11.74 24.88
CA ASP A 9 -19.63 -10.73 23.88
C ASP A 9 -18.13 -10.45 23.80
N TRP A 10 -17.49 -10.92 22.73
CA TRP A 10 -16.07 -10.71 22.47
C TRP A 10 -15.75 -9.24 22.17
N SER A 11 -16.75 -8.38 21.94
CA SER A 11 -16.57 -6.95 21.76
C SER A 11 -16.24 -6.19 23.06
N GLU A 12 -16.55 -6.76 24.23
CA GLU A 12 -16.32 -6.16 25.55
C GLU A 12 -14.91 -6.39 26.10
N ILE A 13 -14.06 -7.13 25.38
CA ILE A 13 -12.70 -7.41 25.84
C ILE A 13 -11.89 -6.11 25.88
N PRO A 14 -11.27 -5.78 27.03
CA PRO A 14 -10.42 -4.59 27.14
C PRO A 14 -9.29 -4.55 26.11
N GLY A 15 -9.05 -3.38 25.52
CA GLY A 15 -8.07 -3.20 24.45
C GLY A 15 -6.64 -3.69 24.78
N HIS A 16 -6.21 -3.57 26.04
CA HIS A 16 -4.90 -4.07 26.47
C HIS A 16 -4.79 -5.61 26.42
N LEU A 17 -5.88 -6.34 26.61
CA LEU A 17 -5.90 -7.80 26.45
C LEU A 17 -5.92 -8.18 24.97
N LEU A 18 -6.66 -7.43 24.15
CA LEU A 18 -6.66 -7.57 22.70
C LEU A 18 -5.26 -7.35 22.11
N ALA A 19 -4.55 -6.30 22.55
CA ALA A 19 -3.17 -6.04 22.17
C ALA A 19 -2.24 -7.20 22.56
N ASN A 20 -2.39 -7.76 23.76
CA ASN A 20 -1.63 -8.94 24.20
C ASN A 20 -1.90 -10.19 23.35
N VAL A 21 -3.14 -10.40 22.88
CA VAL A 21 -3.46 -11.49 21.96
C VAL A 21 -2.80 -11.23 20.60
N LEU A 22 -2.94 -10.02 20.07
CA LEU A 22 -2.36 -9.60 18.80
C LEU A 22 -0.83 -9.79 18.76
N GLU A 23 -0.15 -9.47 19.87
CA GLU A 23 1.30 -9.65 20.03
C GLU A 23 1.77 -11.11 19.97
N ARG A 24 0.85 -12.07 20.19
CA ARG A 24 1.16 -13.50 20.23
C ARG A 24 0.81 -14.23 18.94
N LEU A 25 0.19 -13.55 17.97
CA LEU A 25 -0.06 -14.13 16.67
C LEU A 25 1.28 -14.32 15.93
N ILE A 26 1.41 -15.42 15.19
CA ILE A 26 2.67 -15.79 14.51
C ILE A 26 2.43 -15.93 13.00
N VAL A 27 1.18 -16.07 12.58
CA VAL A 27 0.79 -16.23 11.18
C VAL A 27 0.17 -14.93 10.69
N ALA A 28 0.67 -14.42 9.56
CA ALA A 28 0.18 -13.17 8.95
C ALA A 28 -1.35 -13.16 8.74
N ASP A 29 -1.95 -14.31 8.42
CA ASP A 29 -3.40 -14.47 8.19
C ASP A 29 -4.22 -14.18 9.46
N ASP A 30 -3.73 -14.62 10.63
CA ASP A 30 -4.41 -14.39 11.90
C ASP A 30 -4.51 -12.90 12.25
N TYR A 31 -3.55 -12.08 11.79
CA TYR A 31 -3.59 -10.62 11.96
C TYR A 31 -4.75 -9.99 11.22
N VAL A 32 -4.94 -10.38 9.96
CA VAL A 32 -6.04 -9.85 9.16
C VAL A 32 -7.37 -10.29 9.75
N LYS A 33 -7.46 -11.57 10.14
CA LYS A 33 -8.64 -12.13 10.81
C LYS A 33 -8.94 -11.43 12.13
N PHE A 34 -7.92 -11.05 12.91
CA PHE A 34 -8.06 -10.30 14.15
C PHE A 34 -8.73 -8.94 13.94
N GLY A 35 -8.26 -8.14 12.96
CA GLY A 35 -8.86 -6.85 12.62
C GLY A 35 -10.26 -6.95 11.98
N ALA A 36 -10.64 -8.13 11.50
CA ALA A 36 -11.93 -8.38 10.86
C ALA A 36 -13.04 -8.78 11.85
N VAL A 37 -12.73 -9.05 13.12
CA VAL A 37 -13.72 -9.57 14.10
C VAL A 37 -14.85 -8.58 14.36
N CYS A 38 -14.53 -7.38 14.86
CA CYS A 38 -15.50 -6.32 15.14
C CYS A 38 -14.80 -4.97 15.22
N VAL A 39 -15.55 -3.88 15.39
CA VAL A 39 -15.00 -2.51 15.48
C VAL A 39 -13.98 -2.38 16.62
N SER A 40 -14.29 -2.92 17.81
CA SER A 40 -13.40 -2.87 18.99
C SER A 40 -12.01 -3.49 18.71
N TRP A 41 -11.98 -4.70 18.14
CA TRP A 41 -10.73 -5.39 17.80
C TRP A 41 -9.97 -4.67 16.67
N ARG A 42 -10.70 -4.13 15.69
CA ARG A 42 -10.12 -3.37 14.58
C ARG A 42 -9.41 -2.11 15.06
N THR A 43 -10.01 -1.39 16.01
CA THR A 43 -9.39 -0.18 16.58
C THR A 43 -8.05 -0.50 17.22
N VAL A 44 -7.98 -1.54 18.05
CA VAL A 44 -6.72 -2.00 18.67
C VAL A 44 -5.71 -2.42 17.61
N PHE A 45 -6.16 -3.14 16.57
CA PHE A 45 -5.29 -3.53 15.45
C PHE A 45 -4.69 -2.33 14.72
N ALA A 46 -5.50 -1.30 14.42
CA ALA A 46 -5.05 -0.10 13.73
C ALA A 46 -4.05 0.72 14.57
N GLU A 47 -4.31 0.86 15.88
CA GLU A 47 -3.41 1.51 16.83
C GLU A 47 -2.06 0.78 16.92
N GLU A 48 -2.06 -0.54 17.06
CA GLU A 48 -0.84 -1.35 17.20
C GLU A 48 -0.03 -1.45 15.89
N LEU A 49 -0.69 -1.49 14.74
CA LEU A 49 -0.04 -1.30 13.43
C LEU A 49 0.66 0.05 13.34
N GLY A 50 -0.01 1.09 13.86
CA GLY A 50 0.43 2.46 13.80
C GLY A 50 1.62 2.80 14.66
N MET A 51 1.66 2.27 15.88
CA MET A 51 2.72 2.52 16.85
C MET A 51 4.07 1.88 16.48
N MET A 52 4.20 1.28 15.29
CA MET A 52 5.39 0.52 14.83
C MET A 52 5.85 -0.59 15.78
N LYS A 53 5.10 -0.90 16.86
CA LYS A 53 5.41 -1.97 17.82
C LYS A 53 5.48 -3.32 17.10
N MET A 54 4.63 -3.50 16.10
CA MET A 54 4.58 -4.66 15.23
C MET A 54 5.88 -4.88 14.43
N LYS A 55 6.63 -3.82 14.09
CA LYS A 55 7.84 -3.94 13.27
C LYS A 55 8.99 -4.70 13.94
N LYS A 56 9.02 -4.84 15.28
CA LYS A 56 10.17 -5.48 15.96
C LYS A 56 10.07 -7.00 16.05
N LYS A 57 8.90 -7.56 16.38
CA LYS A 57 8.65 -9.02 16.50
C LYS A 57 8.26 -9.68 15.18
N HIS A 58 7.66 -8.94 14.24
CA HIS A 58 7.15 -9.49 12.97
C HIS A 58 8.09 -9.37 11.78
N ARG A 59 9.40 -9.14 12.02
CA ARG A 59 10.42 -9.14 10.96
C ARG A 59 10.57 -10.47 10.22
N HIS A 60 9.93 -11.52 10.73
CA HIS A 60 9.94 -12.87 10.16
C HIS A 60 8.61 -13.24 9.47
N LEU A 61 7.59 -12.37 9.47
CA LEU A 61 6.37 -12.64 8.71
C LEU A 61 6.67 -12.49 7.23
N LEU A 62 6.41 -13.56 6.47
CA LEU A 62 6.52 -13.52 5.02
C LEU A 62 5.35 -12.72 4.44
N PRO A 63 5.59 -11.92 3.38
CA PRO A 63 4.54 -11.15 2.76
C PRO A 63 3.48 -12.07 2.13
N PHE A 64 2.25 -11.56 2.01
CA PHE A 64 1.25 -12.18 1.16
C PHE A 64 1.56 -11.89 -0.31
N LEU A 65 1.36 -12.88 -1.17
CA LEU A 65 1.37 -12.66 -2.61
C LEU A 65 -0.05 -12.36 -3.07
N LEU A 66 -0.22 -11.25 -3.78
CA LEU A 66 -1.46 -10.94 -4.48
C LEU A 66 -1.55 -11.81 -5.73
N ILE A 67 -2.54 -12.70 -5.79
CA ILE A 67 -2.73 -13.65 -6.88
C ILE A 67 -4.09 -13.42 -7.57
N PRO A 68 -4.27 -13.93 -8.80
CA PRO A 68 -5.59 -13.99 -9.41
C PRO A 68 -6.62 -14.65 -8.48
N PRO A 69 -7.91 -14.32 -8.62
CA PRO A 69 -8.97 -14.92 -7.84
C PRO A 69 -8.93 -16.44 -7.97
N HIS A 70 -9.02 -17.15 -6.85
CA HIS A 70 -9.02 -18.61 -6.83
C HIS A 70 -10.28 -19.19 -7.51
N LYS A 71 -11.37 -18.42 -7.59
CA LYS A 71 -12.61 -18.81 -8.26
C LYS A 71 -12.84 -17.90 -9.45
N GLU A 72 -12.80 -18.45 -10.65
CA GLU A 72 -13.17 -17.71 -11.85
C GLU A 72 -14.67 -17.37 -11.81
N GLU A 73 -14.99 -16.08 -11.84
CA GLU A 73 -16.37 -15.64 -12.07
C GLU A 73 -16.72 -15.84 -13.54
N LYS A 74 -17.86 -16.48 -13.80
CA LYS A 74 -18.32 -16.84 -15.16
C LYS A 74 -18.49 -15.63 -16.10
N ASP A 75 -18.56 -14.42 -15.55
CA ASP A 75 -18.87 -13.19 -16.30
C ASP A 75 -17.63 -12.35 -16.64
N GLY A 76 -16.41 -12.85 -16.39
CA GLY A 76 -15.15 -12.20 -16.80
C GLY A 76 -14.84 -10.86 -16.12
N ASN A 77 -15.70 -10.39 -15.21
CA ASN A 77 -15.56 -9.13 -14.49
C ASN A 77 -15.16 -9.37 -13.03
N THR A 78 -14.08 -10.12 -12.79
CA THR A 78 -13.69 -10.41 -11.40
C THR A 78 -13.19 -9.15 -10.70
N LYS A 79 -13.94 -8.73 -9.68
CA LYS A 79 -13.68 -7.49 -8.91
C LYS A 79 -12.70 -7.71 -7.76
N SER A 80 -12.33 -8.95 -7.49
CA SER A 80 -11.51 -9.33 -6.35
C SER A 80 -10.25 -10.10 -6.74
N ARG A 81 -9.29 -10.13 -5.83
CA ARG A 81 -8.05 -10.90 -5.92
C ARG A 81 -7.84 -11.68 -4.64
N SER A 82 -7.25 -12.87 -4.75
CA SER A 82 -6.93 -13.69 -3.58
C SER A 82 -5.53 -13.34 -3.06
N LEU A 83 -5.28 -13.65 -1.78
CA LEU A 83 -3.96 -13.54 -1.18
C LEU A 83 -3.40 -14.94 -0.90
N TYR A 84 -2.13 -15.15 -1.23
CA TYR A 84 -1.42 -16.38 -0.90
C TYR A 84 -0.43 -16.13 0.24
N ASN A 85 -0.57 -16.90 1.31
CA ASN A 85 0.31 -16.82 2.47
C ASN A 85 1.49 -17.78 2.31
N LEU A 86 2.68 -17.19 2.15
CA LEU A 86 3.93 -17.94 2.01
C LEU A 86 4.30 -18.75 3.26
N SER A 87 3.87 -18.29 4.45
CA SER A 87 4.24 -18.92 5.73
C SER A 87 3.58 -20.28 5.91
N ASN A 88 2.32 -20.41 5.53
CA ASN A 88 1.55 -21.66 5.63
C ASN A 88 1.25 -22.32 4.27
N ARG A 89 1.68 -21.70 3.16
CA ARG A 89 1.53 -22.16 1.78
C ARG A 89 0.08 -22.36 1.35
N ARG A 90 -0.83 -21.50 1.82
CA ARG A 90 -2.27 -21.56 1.51
C ARG A 90 -2.77 -20.24 0.96
N VAL A 91 -3.82 -20.32 0.14
CA VAL A 91 -4.65 -19.16 -0.20
C VAL A 91 -5.44 -18.78 1.04
N CYS A 92 -5.48 -17.49 1.37
CA CYS A 92 -6.26 -16.98 2.48
C CYS A 92 -7.76 -17.18 2.22
N ASP A 93 -8.54 -17.41 3.28
CA ASP A 93 -9.99 -17.65 3.19
C ASP A 93 -10.81 -16.37 2.91
N PHE A 94 -10.15 -15.28 2.54
CA PHE A 94 -10.74 -13.99 2.25
C PHE A 94 -10.11 -13.40 0.98
N GLU A 95 -10.86 -12.51 0.32
CA GLU A 95 -10.44 -11.86 -0.91
C GLU A 95 -10.34 -10.34 -0.71
N VAL A 96 -9.45 -9.73 -1.46
CA VAL A 96 -9.26 -8.28 -1.52
C VAL A 96 -10.06 -7.73 -2.69
N GLN A 97 -10.83 -6.67 -2.45
CA GLN A 97 -11.56 -5.94 -3.50
C GLN A 97 -10.57 -5.10 -4.33
N LEU A 98 -10.03 -5.70 -5.38
CA LEU A 98 -9.10 -5.06 -6.29
C LEU A 98 -9.32 -5.60 -7.71
N PRO A 99 -10.04 -4.86 -8.57
CA PRO A 99 -10.35 -5.29 -9.93
C PRO A 99 -9.11 -5.65 -10.75
N HIS A 100 -9.27 -6.51 -11.74
CA HIS A 100 -8.20 -6.83 -12.68
C HIS A 100 -7.72 -5.63 -13.51
N SER A 101 -8.59 -4.63 -13.73
CA SER A 101 -8.23 -3.37 -14.39
C SER A 101 -7.22 -2.54 -13.60
N LYS A 102 -7.11 -2.75 -12.28
CA LYS A 102 -6.21 -2.00 -11.40
C LYS A 102 -4.87 -2.72 -11.22
N TRP A 103 -3.81 -1.97 -11.47
CA TRP A 103 -2.41 -2.41 -11.42
C TRP A 103 -1.78 -1.96 -10.11
N CYS A 104 -1.28 -2.90 -9.32
CA CYS A 104 -0.61 -2.59 -8.05
C CYS A 104 0.86 -2.19 -8.32
N ARG A 105 1.20 -0.91 -8.10
CA ARG A 105 2.54 -0.31 -8.30
C ARG A 105 3.31 -0.09 -6.99
N GLY A 106 2.76 -0.49 -5.86
CA GLY A 106 3.44 -0.38 -4.58
C GLY A 106 2.60 -0.92 -3.44
N SER A 107 3.24 -1.29 -2.34
CA SER A 107 2.55 -1.59 -1.09
C SER A 107 3.36 -1.08 0.10
N CYS A 108 2.74 -0.31 0.99
CA CYS A 108 3.36 0.26 2.19
C CYS A 108 2.31 0.36 3.29
N PHE A 109 2.63 -0.06 4.52
CA PHE A 109 1.74 0.11 5.69
C PHE A 109 0.32 -0.49 5.52
N GLY A 110 0.16 -1.53 4.70
CA GLY A 110 -1.14 -2.12 4.37
C GLY A 110 -1.92 -1.40 3.27
N TRP A 111 -1.42 -0.27 2.79
CA TRP A 111 -1.94 0.44 1.62
C TRP A 111 -1.29 -0.08 0.33
N LEU A 112 -2.11 -0.22 -0.70
CA LEU A 112 -1.73 -0.55 -2.07
C LEU A 112 -1.78 0.71 -2.91
N VAL A 113 -0.77 0.92 -3.75
CA VAL A 113 -0.79 1.99 -4.77
C VAL A 113 -1.32 1.38 -6.06
N ASN A 114 -2.51 1.78 -6.46
CA ASN A 114 -3.20 1.28 -7.63
C ASN A 114 -3.12 2.28 -8.77
N LEU A 115 -2.92 1.78 -9.98
CA LEU A 115 -3.01 2.52 -11.23
C LEU A 115 -4.15 1.92 -12.06
N GLU A 116 -5.05 2.76 -12.54
CA GLU A 116 -6.08 2.40 -13.52
C GLU A 116 -5.94 3.30 -14.75
N ILE A 117 -6.18 2.71 -15.92
CA ILE A 117 -5.97 3.36 -17.22
C ILE A 117 -7.26 3.33 -18.00
N ASP A 118 -7.72 4.52 -18.38
CA ASP A 118 -8.73 4.68 -19.43
C ASP A 118 -8.03 4.97 -20.76
N TYR A 119 -7.93 3.92 -21.60
CA TYR A 119 -7.30 4.01 -22.91
C TYR A 119 -8.04 4.91 -23.90
N TYR A 120 -9.31 5.23 -23.66
CA TYR A 120 -10.08 6.11 -24.55
C TYR A 120 -9.81 7.59 -24.28
N SER A 121 -9.73 7.96 -23.00
CA SER A 121 -9.47 9.34 -22.58
C SER A 121 -7.98 9.63 -22.33
N ASN A 122 -7.13 8.60 -22.39
CA ASN A 122 -5.72 8.65 -22.00
C ASN A 122 -5.55 9.17 -20.55
N HIS A 123 -6.50 8.80 -19.69
CA HIS A 123 -6.51 9.21 -18.29
C HIS A 123 -5.90 8.12 -17.41
N TYR A 124 -4.98 8.53 -16.53
CA TYR A 124 -4.24 7.64 -15.64
C TYR A 124 -4.58 7.98 -14.19
N SER A 125 -5.49 7.22 -13.58
CA SER A 125 -5.90 7.44 -12.20
C SER A 125 -5.01 6.65 -11.25
N VAL A 126 -4.52 7.33 -10.21
CA VAL A 126 -3.69 6.73 -9.16
C VAL A 126 -4.42 6.84 -7.83
N GLN A 127 -4.53 5.71 -7.13
CA GLN A 127 -5.23 5.63 -5.86
C GLN A 127 -4.41 4.87 -4.82
N LEU A 128 -4.38 5.37 -3.60
CA LEU A 128 -4.02 4.55 -2.44
C LEU A 128 -5.26 3.82 -1.98
N GLN A 129 -5.17 2.51 -1.77
CA GLN A 129 -6.27 1.71 -1.24
C GLN A 129 -5.79 0.84 -0.09
N ASN A 130 -6.49 0.86 1.03
CA ASN A 130 -6.28 -0.12 2.11
C ASN A 130 -7.44 -1.13 2.13
N PRO A 131 -7.23 -2.36 1.65
CA PRO A 131 -8.29 -3.37 1.58
C PRO A 131 -8.62 -4.01 2.93
N PHE A 132 -7.86 -3.70 3.98
CA PHE A 132 -8.03 -4.25 5.32
C PHE A 132 -8.77 -3.30 6.27
N LEU A 133 -9.03 -2.06 5.85
CA LEU A 133 -9.85 -1.10 6.59
C LEU A 133 -11.33 -1.24 6.19
N SER A 134 -12.24 -0.92 7.11
CA SER A 134 -13.67 -0.86 6.81
C SER A 134 -13.95 0.09 5.64
N ASN A 135 -14.84 -0.31 4.73
CA ASN A 135 -15.21 0.45 3.52
C ASN A 135 -14.11 0.65 2.47
N ASN A 136 -13.05 -0.18 2.44
CA ASN A 136 -11.98 -0.10 1.43
C ASN A 136 -11.44 1.33 1.30
N HIS A 137 -10.89 1.90 2.38
CA HIS A 137 -10.44 3.29 2.39
C HIS A 137 -9.56 3.58 1.17
N THR A 138 -10.02 4.50 0.33
CA THR A 138 -9.32 4.99 -0.86
C THR A 138 -8.93 6.44 -0.68
N ILE A 139 -7.74 6.79 -1.16
CA ILE A 139 -7.28 8.17 -1.30
C ILE A 139 -6.90 8.36 -2.76
N ASP A 140 -7.53 9.31 -3.43
CA ASP A 140 -7.19 9.69 -4.79
C ASP A 140 -5.90 10.53 -4.77
N LEU A 141 -4.93 10.14 -5.59
CA LEU A 141 -3.74 10.94 -5.88
C LEU A 141 -3.96 11.71 -7.18
N PRO A 142 -3.20 12.78 -7.44
CA PRO A 142 -3.29 13.48 -8.72
C PRO A 142 -3.07 12.52 -9.91
N PRO A 143 -3.83 12.66 -11.00
CA PRO A 143 -3.69 11.81 -12.17
C PRO A 143 -2.36 12.07 -12.88
N LEU A 144 -1.90 11.10 -13.67
CA LEU A 144 -0.60 11.17 -14.37
C LEU A 144 -0.69 11.69 -15.81
N ASP A 145 -1.78 12.36 -16.15
CA ASP A 145 -2.09 12.80 -17.52
C ASP A 145 -1.03 13.76 -18.11
N ASN A 146 -0.31 14.48 -17.25
CA ASN A 146 0.70 15.47 -17.65
C ASN A 146 2.12 14.90 -17.82
N PHE A 147 2.36 13.63 -17.51
CA PHE A 147 3.69 13.04 -17.66
C PHE A 147 3.92 12.66 -19.13
N GLU A 148 4.81 13.40 -19.80
CA GLU A 148 5.13 13.22 -21.22
C GLU A 148 5.51 11.76 -21.54
N VAL A 149 4.59 11.05 -22.19
CA VAL A 149 4.89 9.77 -22.84
C VAL A 149 5.52 10.09 -24.19
N ILE A 150 6.85 10.12 -24.23
CA ILE A 150 7.63 10.58 -25.39
C ILE A 150 7.49 9.65 -26.62
N ASN A 151 6.90 8.46 -26.46
CA ASN A 151 6.69 7.52 -27.56
C ASN A 151 5.22 7.06 -27.65
N GLU A 152 4.48 7.62 -28.61
CA GLU A 152 3.09 7.22 -28.93
C GLU A 152 2.96 5.72 -29.24
N GLN A 153 4.04 5.04 -29.68
CA GLN A 153 4.03 3.59 -29.91
C GLN A 153 4.26 2.76 -28.63
N LEU A 154 4.89 3.31 -27.59
CA LEU A 154 5.05 2.68 -26.27
C LEU A 154 3.93 3.07 -25.27
N ALA A 155 3.15 4.12 -25.59
CA ALA A 155 2.01 4.61 -24.81
C ALA A 155 0.92 3.57 -24.50
N LYS A 156 0.99 2.40 -25.13
CA LYS A 156 0.15 1.22 -24.82
C LYS A 156 0.58 0.47 -23.58
N GLN A 157 1.71 0.81 -22.95
CA GLN A 157 2.14 0.20 -21.70
C GLN A 157 1.93 1.16 -20.52
N PRO A 158 1.44 0.67 -19.36
CA PRO A 158 1.25 1.42 -18.11
C PRO A 158 2.55 1.80 -17.40
N LEU A 159 3.60 2.11 -18.17
CA LEU A 159 4.92 2.48 -17.69
C LEU A 159 4.96 3.88 -17.08
N CYS A 160 3.85 4.63 -17.11
CA CYS A 160 3.76 5.96 -16.51
C CYS A 160 4.04 5.95 -14.99
N LEU A 161 3.67 4.88 -14.28
CA LEU A 161 4.03 4.65 -12.87
C LEU A 161 4.72 3.29 -12.73
N LYS A 162 6.03 3.28 -12.55
CA LYS A 162 6.82 2.04 -12.38
C LYS A 162 6.72 1.51 -10.96
N LYS A 163 6.91 2.38 -9.97
CA LYS A 163 6.81 2.05 -8.53
C LYS A 163 6.40 3.28 -7.72
N ALA A 164 5.70 3.08 -6.61
CA ALA A 164 5.49 4.11 -5.60
C ALA A 164 5.70 3.57 -4.17
N VAL A 165 6.20 4.41 -3.28
CA VAL A 165 6.43 4.10 -1.86
C VAL A 165 6.01 5.25 -0.97
N LEU A 166 5.53 4.94 0.24
CA LEU A 166 5.03 5.91 1.21
C LEU A 166 6.05 6.11 2.34
N SER A 167 6.15 7.34 2.86
CA SER A 167 6.96 7.62 4.06
C SER A 167 6.27 7.19 5.37
N ALA A 168 4.95 7.29 5.43
CA ALA A 168 4.16 6.98 6.62
C ALA A 168 2.79 6.37 6.25
N ASN A 169 2.05 5.92 7.26
CA ASN A 169 0.69 5.40 7.09
C ASN A 169 -0.29 6.57 6.97
N PRO A 170 -1.02 6.73 5.84
CA PRO A 170 -2.00 7.80 5.62
C PRO A 170 -3.15 7.86 6.63
N THR A 171 -3.42 6.78 7.38
CA THR A 171 -4.45 6.80 8.44
C THR A 171 -3.97 7.45 9.74
N LEU A 172 -2.66 7.67 9.89
CA LEU A 172 -2.04 8.03 11.18
C LEU A 172 -1.17 9.28 11.12
N ALA A 173 -0.74 9.66 9.93
CA ALA A 173 0.10 10.80 9.67
C ALA A 173 -0.55 11.60 8.55
N ASP A 174 -0.80 12.88 8.78
CA ASP A 174 -1.38 13.79 7.78
C ASP A 174 -0.30 14.35 6.83
N ASP A 175 0.98 14.18 7.18
CA ASP A 175 2.17 14.69 6.47
C ASP A 175 2.94 13.58 5.71
N TYR A 176 2.28 12.45 5.42
CA TYR A 176 2.91 11.38 4.64
C TYR A 176 3.31 11.89 3.24
N VAL A 177 4.36 11.29 2.68
CA VAL A 177 4.84 11.57 1.34
C VAL A 177 4.70 10.31 0.51
N VAL A 178 4.19 10.45 -0.72
CA VAL A 178 4.25 9.40 -1.74
C VAL A 178 5.37 9.76 -2.70
N MET A 179 6.38 8.91 -2.84
CA MET A 179 7.42 9.05 -3.87
C MET A 179 7.19 8.01 -4.95
N ALA A 180 7.32 8.42 -6.21
CA ALA A 180 7.04 7.59 -7.36
C ALA A 180 8.17 7.65 -8.40
N ILE A 181 8.42 6.50 -9.04
CA ILE A 181 9.20 6.40 -10.27
C ILE A 181 8.21 6.44 -11.43
N MET A 182 8.37 7.42 -12.31
CA MET A 182 7.40 7.72 -13.36
C MET A 182 8.05 7.90 -14.73
N GLY A 183 7.24 7.61 -15.74
CA GLY A 183 7.60 7.69 -17.15
C GLY A 183 8.67 6.68 -17.58
N ASP A 184 8.91 6.64 -18.88
CA ASP A 184 9.85 5.69 -19.50
C ASP A 184 11.28 5.89 -18.99
N PHE A 185 11.65 7.15 -18.72
CA PHE A 185 12.97 7.53 -18.22
C PHE A 185 13.16 7.31 -16.72
N GLY A 186 12.18 6.75 -16.00
CA GLY A 186 12.31 6.47 -14.56
C GLY A 186 12.63 7.72 -13.75
N ARG A 187 11.91 8.82 -14.00
CA ARG A 187 12.07 10.07 -13.25
C ARG A 187 11.37 9.97 -11.91
N LEU A 188 11.85 10.73 -10.93
CA LEU A 188 11.23 10.79 -9.62
C LEU A 188 10.27 11.98 -9.54
N ALA A 189 9.16 11.76 -8.87
CA ALA A 189 8.37 12.85 -8.32
C ALA A 189 7.79 12.42 -6.98
N PHE A 190 7.33 13.40 -6.21
CA PHE A 190 6.65 13.15 -4.96
C PHE A 190 5.32 13.89 -4.87
N PHE A 191 4.48 13.43 -3.95
CA PHE A 191 3.22 14.05 -3.58
C PHE A 191 3.15 14.16 -2.05
N LYS A 192 2.76 15.34 -1.56
CA LYS A 192 2.34 15.58 -0.18
C LYS A 192 0.83 15.89 -0.15
N PRO A 193 0.09 15.45 0.87
CA PRO A 193 -1.28 15.86 1.09
C PRO A 193 -1.44 17.38 0.99
N GLY A 194 -2.42 17.83 0.20
CA GLY A 194 -2.64 19.24 -0.09
C GLY A 194 -2.00 19.74 -1.39
N ASN A 195 -1.04 19.02 -1.98
CA ASN A 195 -0.58 19.33 -3.33
C ASN A 195 -1.69 19.04 -4.36
N LYS A 196 -1.76 19.89 -5.40
CA LYS A 196 -2.70 19.71 -6.52
C LYS A 196 -2.20 18.71 -7.55
N ASP A 197 -0.88 18.55 -7.66
CA ASP A 197 -0.22 17.70 -8.64
C ASP A 197 1.07 17.11 -8.04
N TRP A 198 1.69 16.17 -8.74
CA TRP A 198 3.01 15.61 -8.42
C TRP A 198 4.11 16.67 -8.62
N ILE A 199 5.09 16.68 -7.73
CA ILE A 199 6.25 17.58 -7.77
C ILE A 199 7.47 16.81 -8.29
N PRO A 200 7.96 17.09 -9.51
CA PRO A 200 9.15 16.46 -10.06
C PRO A 200 10.38 16.71 -9.19
N ILE A 201 11.26 15.71 -9.08
CA ILE A 201 12.58 15.88 -8.48
C ILE A 201 13.58 16.05 -9.62
N ASP A 202 13.91 17.30 -9.91
CA ASP A 202 14.88 17.64 -10.94
C ASP A 202 16.30 17.52 -10.39
N SER A 203 17.05 16.53 -10.87
CA SER A 203 18.49 16.44 -10.62
C SER A 203 19.18 15.85 -11.83
N ASN A 204 20.18 16.58 -12.35
CA ASN A 204 21.05 16.11 -13.43
C ASN A 204 21.83 14.83 -13.08
N GLN A 205 21.86 14.46 -11.79
CA GLN A 205 22.52 13.24 -11.31
C GLN A 205 21.58 12.03 -11.27
N LEU A 206 20.25 12.25 -11.28
CA LEU A 206 19.25 11.18 -11.24
C LEU A 206 18.86 10.79 -12.66
N VAL A 207 19.58 9.81 -13.22
CA VAL A 207 19.30 9.27 -14.55
C VAL A 207 18.72 7.87 -14.37
N HIS A 208 17.54 7.62 -14.95
CA HIS A 208 16.91 6.30 -15.05
C HIS A 208 16.84 5.50 -13.73
N ILE A 209 15.99 5.96 -12.80
CA ILE A 209 15.77 5.28 -11.52
C ILE A 209 15.02 3.97 -11.74
N THR A 210 15.56 2.90 -11.14
CA THR A 210 15.03 1.55 -11.25
C THR A 210 14.27 1.12 -10.00
N ASP A 211 14.70 1.57 -8.81
CA ASP A 211 14.00 1.28 -7.57
C ASP A 211 14.06 2.43 -6.56
N ILE A 212 13.05 2.47 -5.69
CA ILE A 212 12.95 3.41 -4.57
C ILE A 212 12.50 2.72 -3.28
N LEU A 213 12.97 3.22 -2.15
CA LEU A 213 12.52 2.83 -0.82
C LEU A 213 12.53 4.04 0.12
N TYR A 214 11.70 3.97 1.17
CA TYR A 214 11.76 4.91 2.27
C TYR A 214 12.37 4.24 3.50
N PHE A 215 13.32 4.91 4.15
CA PHE A 215 13.96 4.41 5.36
C PHE A 215 13.66 5.27 6.58
N SER A 216 12.73 4.78 7.40
CA SER A 216 12.21 5.53 8.56
C SER A 216 13.26 5.87 9.63
N LYS A 217 14.42 5.21 9.66
CA LYS A 217 15.48 5.56 10.63
C LYS A 217 16.20 6.84 10.27
N THR A 218 16.38 7.10 8.97
CA THR A 218 17.04 8.32 8.49
C THR A 218 16.02 9.34 8.00
N GLN A 219 14.74 9.00 7.92
CA GLN A 219 13.67 9.84 7.40
C GLN A 219 13.90 10.26 5.94
N LYS A 220 14.56 9.40 5.16
CA LYS A 220 14.94 9.70 3.76
C LYS A 220 14.42 8.65 2.81
N PHE A 221 14.19 9.07 1.59
CA PHE A 221 14.03 8.16 0.47
C PHE A 221 15.39 7.81 -0.09
N TYR A 222 15.53 6.58 -0.57
CA TYR A 222 16.71 6.11 -1.28
C TYR A 222 16.26 5.62 -2.65
N ALA A 223 16.94 6.11 -3.67
CA ALA A 223 16.75 5.71 -5.05
C ALA A 223 17.98 4.98 -5.55
N VAL A 224 17.80 4.03 -6.46
CA VAL A 224 18.90 3.36 -7.16
C VAL A 224 18.68 3.44 -8.66
N ASP A 225 19.72 3.82 -9.40
CA ASP A 225 19.69 3.87 -10.87
C ASP A 225 20.05 2.51 -11.49
N ASP A 226 20.09 2.45 -12.82
CA ASP A 226 20.47 1.25 -13.57
C ASP A 226 21.98 0.95 -13.54
N LEU A 227 22.80 1.90 -13.11
CA LEU A 227 24.23 1.73 -12.85
C LEU A 227 24.51 1.23 -11.42
N GLY A 228 23.49 1.14 -10.57
CA GLY A 228 23.58 0.72 -9.18
C GLY A 228 24.04 1.82 -8.21
N ALA A 229 24.10 3.08 -8.65
CA ALA A 229 24.36 4.20 -7.77
C ALA A 229 23.15 4.45 -6.87
N VAL A 230 23.41 4.74 -5.59
CA VAL A 230 22.37 4.96 -4.58
C VAL A 230 22.35 6.43 -4.18
N PHE A 231 21.19 7.04 -4.27
CA PHE A 231 20.95 8.44 -3.95
C PHE A 231 20.06 8.56 -2.73
N ALA A 232 20.43 9.40 -1.77
CA ALA A 232 19.58 9.75 -0.65
C ALA A 232 18.85 11.06 -0.97
N ILE A 233 17.52 11.03 -0.82
CA ILE A 233 16.65 12.17 -1.08
C ILE A 233 16.05 12.62 0.24
N ASP A 234 16.31 13.88 0.58
CA ASP A 234 15.87 14.53 1.80
C ASP A 234 14.83 15.60 1.45
N LEU A 235 13.58 15.37 1.87
CA LEU A 235 12.46 16.27 1.60
C LEU A 235 12.11 17.15 2.81
N GLN A 236 12.90 17.08 3.89
CA GLN A 236 12.71 17.87 5.12
C GLN A 236 13.47 19.22 5.08
N GLY A 237 14.17 19.53 3.98
CA GLY A 237 14.97 20.76 3.84
C GLY A 237 14.34 21.87 3.01
N GLU A 238 13.08 21.74 2.57
CA GLU A 238 12.43 22.70 1.64
C GLU A 238 11.54 23.77 2.33
N ASP A 239 11.51 23.83 3.68
CA ASP A 239 10.70 24.81 4.42
C ASP A 239 11.43 26.15 4.68
N GLU A 240 12.55 26.42 4.02
CA GLU A 240 13.27 27.71 4.12
C GLU A 240 13.65 28.25 2.73
N GLU A 241 12.69 28.88 2.04
CA GLU A 241 12.96 30.00 1.10
C GLU A 241 11.78 30.98 1.04
#